data_AF-A0A3P7LN24-F1
#
_entry.id   AF-A0A3P7LN24-F1
#
_cell.length_a   1.000
_cell.length_b   1.000
_cell.length_c   1.000
_cell.angle_alpha   90.00
_cell.angle_beta   90.00
_cell.angle_gamma   90.00
#
_symmetry.space_group_name_H-M   'P 1'
#
loop_
_entity.id
_entity.type
_entity.pdbx_description
1 polymer ?
#
loop_
_entity_poly.entity_id
_entity_poly.type
_entity_poly.pdbx_seq_one_letter_code
_entity_poly.pdbx_strand_id
1 'polypeptide(L)'
;MIPMFGMVPVVMGAPRGDYCALAPPNSFIHVNNFSSPAEVASYLHWLDRNDTAYASDFSWKAYGNVVVRYCVTLSSPVSFDKGYVL
;
A
#
# COMPACT_ATOMS: atom_id res chain seq x y z
N MET A 1 -4.56 -10.77 -18.65
CA MET A 1 -3.96 -9.53 -19.21
C MET A 1 -3.90 -8.52 -18.07
N ILE A 2 -2.69 -8.24 -17.55
CA ILE A 2 -2.50 -7.36 -16.37
C ILE A 2 -2.53 -5.89 -16.86
N PRO A 3 -3.30 -4.99 -16.23
CA PRO A 3 -3.41 -3.61 -16.69
C PRO A 3 -2.11 -2.82 -16.44
N MET A 4 -1.57 -2.19 -17.50
CA MET A 4 -0.23 -1.58 -17.54
C MET A 4 0.03 -0.40 -16.60
N PHE A 5 -0.97 0.09 -15.85
CA PHE A 5 -0.82 1.14 -14.82
C PHE A 5 -1.71 0.86 -13.59
N GLY A 6 -1.78 -0.40 -13.16
CA GLY A 6 -2.51 -0.79 -11.95
C GLY A 6 -1.67 -1.70 -11.08
N MET A 7 -1.07 -1.14 -10.04
CA MET A 7 -0.53 -1.92 -8.93
C MET A 7 -1.32 -1.62 -7.67
N VAL A 8 -1.51 -2.63 -6.83
CA VAL A 8 -2.06 -2.48 -5.48
C VAL A 8 -0.88 -2.38 -4.52
N PRO A 9 -0.69 -1.24 -3.82
CA PRO A 9 0.42 -1.09 -2.88
C PRO A 9 0.26 -2.03 -1.68
N VAL A 10 1.36 -2.71 -1.34
CA VAL A 10 1.53 -3.40 -0.05
C VAL A 10 2.29 -2.44 0.87
N VAL A 11 1.68 -2.05 2.00
CA VAL A 11 2.20 -0.99 2.87
C VAL A 11 2.56 -1.51 4.26
N MET A 12 3.63 -0.94 4.81
CA MET A 12 4.14 -1.20 6.16
C MET A 12 4.72 0.10 6.72
N GLY A 13 4.55 0.36 8.02
CA GLY A 13 5.16 1.49 8.72
C GLY A 13 4.16 2.29 9.53
N ALA A 14 3.38 3.17 8.87
CA ALA A 14 2.39 3.97 9.56
C ALA A 14 1.21 3.12 10.07
N PRO A 15 0.49 3.54 11.12
CA PRO A 15 -0.73 2.89 11.56
C PRO A 15 -1.75 2.78 10.42
N ARG A 16 -2.49 1.67 10.38
CA ARG A 16 -3.56 1.45 9.39
C ARG A 16 -4.56 2.60 9.35
N GLY A 17 -4.86 3.20 10.51
CA GLY A 17 -5.79 4.33 10.62
C GLY A 17 -5.39 5.53 9.76
N ASP A 18 -4.09 5.82 9.67
CA ASP A 18 -3.55 6.94 8.90
C ASP A 18 -3.74 6.69 7.40
N TYR A 19 -3.50 5.46 6.94
CA TYR A 19 -3.81 5.08 5.56
C TYR A 19 -5.31 5.12 5.28
N CYS A 20 -6.17 4.64 6.17
CA CYS A 20 -7.62 4.69 6.00
C CYS A 20 -8.17 6.12 5.93
N ALA A 21 -7.51 7.09 6.58
CA ALA A 21 -7.91 8.50 6.54
C ALA A 21 -7.53 9.20 5.23
N LEU A 22 -6.49 8.72 4.53
CA LEU A 22 -5.91 9.38 3.35
C LEU A 22 -6.18 8.64 2.04
N ALA A 23 -6.22 7.31 2.08
CA ALA A 23 -6.35 6.46 0.91
C ALA A 23 -7.81 6.04 0.69
N PRO A 24 -8.26 5.92 -0.56
CA PRO A 24 -9.55 5.33 -0.86
C PRO A 24 -9.71 3.95 -0.22
N PRO A 25 -10.92 3.55 0.22
CA PRO A 25 -11.16 2.21 0.73
C PRO A 25 -10.69 1.13 -0.26
N ASN A 26 -10.13 0.03 0.26
CA ASN A 26 -9.66 -1.11 -0.54
C ASN A 26 -8.58 -0.77 -1.60
N SER A 27 -7.80 0.30 -1.39
CA SER A 27 -6.73 0.69 -2.31
C SER A 27 -5.33 0.22 -1.92
N PHE A 28 -5.19 -0.47 -0.80
CA PHE A 28 -3.90 -0.96 -0.29
C PHE A 28 -4.07 -2.23 0.53
N ILE A 29 -3.00 -3.03 0.57
CA ILE A 29 -2.86 -4.19 1.44
C ILE A 29 -1.95 -3.80 2.61
N HIS A 30 -2.50 -3.77 3.82
CA HIS A 30 -1.72 -3.44 5.02
C HIS A 30 -1.13 -4.70 5.64
N VAL A 31 0.19 -4.73 5.86
CA VAL A 31 0.87 -5.91 6.41
C VAL A 31 0.33 -6.32 7.78
N ASN A 32 -0.01 -5.36 8.65
CA ASN A 32 -0.57 -5.66 9.98
C ASN A 32 -2.00 -6.24 9.96
N ASN A 33 -2.62 -6.44 8.79
CA ASN A 33 -3.87 -7.21 8.70
C ASN A 33 -3.62 -8.73 8.82
N PHE A 34 -2.36 -9.16 8.75
CA PHE A 34 -1.95 -10.56 8.79
C PHE A 34 -1.17 -10.84 10.06
N SER A 35 -1.26 -12.07 10.56
CA SER A 35 -0.60 -12.47 11.81
C SER A 35 0.89 -12.75 11.62
N SER A 36 1.35 -12.95 10.37
CA SER A 36 2.76 -13.19 10.06
C SER A 36 3.13 -12.78 8.61
N PRO A 37 4.42 -12.56 8.32
CA PRO A 37 4.89 -12.35 6.94
C PRO A 37 4.58 -13.53 5.99
N ALA A 38 4.53 -14.75 6.52
CA ALA A 38 4.19 -15.94 5.74
C ALA A 38 2.72 -15.92 5.28
N GLU A 39 1.81 -15.39 6.10
CA GLU A 39 0.42 -15.18 5.72
C GLU A 39 0.30 -14.13 4.62
N VAL A 40 1.05 -13.02 4.70
CA VAL A 40 1.09 -12.02 3.63
C VAL A 40 1.52 -12.65 2.32
N ALA A 41 2.62 -13.41 2.33
CA ALA A 41 3.12 -14.09 1.13
C ALA A 41 2.10 -15.08 0.55
N SER A 42 1.44 -15.85 1.42
CA SER A 42 0.40 -16.81 1.03
C SER A 42 -0.80 -16.11 0.39
N TYR A 43 -1.23 -14.98 0.97
CA TYR A 43 -2.30 -14.16 0.41
C TYR A 43 -1.92 -13.57 -0.95
N LEU A 44 -0.69 -13.04 -1.11
CA LEU A 44 -0.22 -12.50 -2.38
C LEU A 44 -0.14 -13.58 -3.47
N HIS A 45 0.29 -14.80 -3.14
CA HIS A 45 0.28 -15.93 -4.08
C HIS A 45 -1.13 -16.36 -4.49
N TRP A 46 -2.09 -16.30 -3.56
CA TRP A 46 -3.50 -16.56 -3.89
C TRP A 46 -4.08 -15.45 -4.77
N LEU A 47 -3.76 -14.19 -4.47
CA LEU A 47 -4.25 -13.02 -5.20
C LEU A 47 -3.74 -12.99 -6.64
N ASP A 48 -2.46 -13.31 -6.85
CA ASP A 48 -1.83 -13.43 -8.18
C ASP A 48 -2.52 -14.46 -9.09
N ARG A 49 -3.11 -15.51 -8.50
CA ARG A 49 -3.82 -16.58 -9.24
C ARG A 49 -5.32 -16.32 -9.41
N ASN A 50 -5.85 -15.28 -8.77
CA ASN A 50 -7.27 -14.98 -8.75
C ASN A 50 -7.54 -13.60 -9.35
N ASP A 51 -7.60 -13.56 -10.69
CA ASP A 51 -7.84 -12.34 -11.47
C ASP A 51 -9.09 -11.57 -11.00
N THR A 52 -10.14 -12.27 -10.58
CA THR A 52 -11.38 -11.64 -10.08
C THR A 52 -11.14 -10.91 -8.75
N ALA A 53 -10.44 -11.55 -7.82
CA ALA A 53 -10.10 -10.93 -6.54
C ALA A 53 -9.15 -9.74 -6.75
N TYR A 54 -8.12 -9.91 -7.58
CA TYR A 54 -7.19 -8.84 -7.92
C TYR A 54 -7.87 -7.65 -8.61
N ALA A 55 -8.82 -7.91 -9.53
CA ALA A 55 -9.60 -6.86 -10.17
C ALA A 55 -10.48 -6.08 -9.18
N SER A 56 -11.01 -6.75 -8.15
CA SER A 56 -11.83 -6.09 -7.13
C SER A 56 -11.06 -5.05 -6.31
N ASP A 57 -9.74 -5.26 -6.12
CA ASP A 57 -8.83 -4.31 -5.48
C ASP A 57 -8.54 -3.08 -6.35
N PHE A 58 -9.03 -2.99 -7.60
CA PHE A 58 -8.96 -1.77 -8.41
C PHE A 58 -10.26 -0.99 -8.44
N SER A 59 -11.31 -1.46 -7.77
CA SER A 59 -12.62 -0.78 -7.71
C SER A 59 -12.52 0.66 -7.19
N TRP A 60 -11.56 0.95 -6.31
CA TRP A 60 -11.28 2.30 -5.81
C TRP A 60 -10.91 3.31 -6.90
N LYS A 61 -10.38 2.87 -8.06
CA LYS A 61 -10.07 3.78 -9.18
C LYS A 61 -11.31 4.44 -9.77
N ALA A 62 -12.50 3.87 -9.54
CA ALA A 62 -13.77 4.50 -9.91
C ALA A 62 -14.15 5.67 -8.99
N TYR A 63 -13.57 5.73 -7.77
CA TYR A 63 -13.98 6.65 -6.70
C TYR A 63 -13.00 7.82 -6.47
N GLY A 64 -11.86 7.88 -7.17
CA GLY A 64 -10.94 9.02 -7.00
C GLY A 64 -9.68 8.98 -7.85
N ASN A 65 -9.10 10.15 -8.06
CA ASN A 65 -7.79 10.31 -8.68
C ASN A 65 -6.72 10.30 -7.58
N VAL A 66 -5.73 9.39 -7.67
CA VAL A 66 -4.53 9.49 -6.84
C VAL A 66 -3.67 10.60 -7.42
N VAL A 67 -3.54 11.71 -6.67
CA VAL A 67 -2.60 12.76 -7.03
C VAL A 67 -1.20 12.28 -6.64
N VAL A 68 -0.51 11.66 -7.59
CA VAL A 68 0.93 11.38 -7.45
C VAL A 68 1.66 12.72 -7.53
N ARG A 69 1.90 13.36 -6.37
CA ARG A 69 2.89 14.42 -6.31
C ARG A 69 4.26 13.74 -6.41
N TYR A 70 4.95 13.93 -7.54
CA TYR A 70 6.35 13.59 -7.65
C TYR A 70 7.07 14.33 -6.51
N CYS A 71 7.59 13.57 -5.55
CA CYS A 71 8.43 14.13 -4.51
C CYS A 71 9.76 14.48 -5.17
N VAL A 72 9.88 15.71 -5.67
CA VAL A 72 11.19 16.25 -6.05
C VAL A 72 11.92 16.52 -4.74
N THR A 73 12.93 15.71 -4.44
CA THR A 73 13.84 15.98 -3.34
C THR A 73 14.63 17.24 -3.69
N LEU A 74 14.21 18.41 -3.22
CA LEU A 74 15.18 19.46 -2.93
C LEU A 74 15.99 18.92 -1.77
N SER A 75 17.23 18.53 -2.05
CA SER A 75 18.18 17.99 -1.09
C SER A 75 18.36 18.96 0.09
N SER A 76 17.62 18.74 1.16
CA SER A 76 17.97 19.22 2.49
C SER A 76 18.58 18.03 3.24
N PRO A 77 19.74 18.19 3.90
CA PRO A 77 20.42 17.10 4.55
C PRO A 77 19.55 16.52 5.68
N VAL A 78 19.49 15.19 5.73
CA VAL A 78 18.82 14.42 6.78
C VAL A 78 19.49 14.72 8.12
N SER A 79 18.81 15.44 9.01
CA SER A 79 19.12 15.44 10.44
C SER A 79 18.32 14.33 11.10
N PHE A 80 18.98 13.20 11.34
CA PHE A 80 18.47 12.11 12.17
C PHE A 80 18.84 12.43 13.62
N ASP A 81 17.99 13.20 14.30
CA ASP A 81 18.16 13.46 15.73
C ASP A 81 16.96 12.95 16.53
N LYS A 82 17.29 11.96 17.38
CA LYS A 82 16.61 11.48 18.59
C LYS A 82 15.62 10.32 18.46
N GLY A 83 16.17 9.12 18.67
CA GLY A 83 15.84 8.37 19.88
C GLY A 83 15.18 7.00 19.68
N TYR A 84 15.99 5.97 19.45
CA TYR A 84 15.60 4.61 19.83
C TYR A 84 15.68 4.49 21.35
N VAL A 85 14.59 4.06 22.00
CA VAL A 85 14.65 3.34 23.28
C VAL A 85 13.70 2.15 23.17
N LEU A 86 14.21 1.03 23.69
CA LEU A 86 13.80 -0.38 23.60
C LEU A 86 12.31 -0.67 23.80
#